data_AF-A0A920KV22-F1
#
_entry.id   AF-A0A920KV22-F1
#
_cell.length_a   1.000
_cell.length_b   1.000
_cell.length_c   1.000
_cell.angle_alpha   90.00
_cell.angle_beta   90.00
_cell.angle_gamma   90.00
#
_symmetry.space_group_name_H-M   'P 1'
#
loop_
_entity.id
_entity.type
_entity.pdbx_description
1 polymer ?
#
loop_
_entity_poly.entity_id
_entity_poly.type
_entity_poly.pdbx_seq_one_letter_code
_entity_poly.pdbx_strand_id
1 'polypeptide(L)'
;MGGVFSWVLLISDVNSRIPILLSSSSWPGLAIGQNSGMLSLSFLPLEAVPKENELVLTSGHGELLPAGLPVGRVVTGRGRSFYVEPAVDLRTISFVSILIRPEGSQFDSVSVLEEFFTPLPERDESRLLEGFSTKDVLQ
;
A
#
# COMPACT_ATOMS: atom_id res chain seq x y z
N MET A 1 8.10 39.96 -3.92
CA MET A 1 8.68 38.89 -3.07
C MET A 1 7.85 37.64 -3.28
N GLY A 2 8.41 36.58 -3.85
CA GLY A 2 7.71 35.30 -4.04
C GLY A 2 7.89 34.42 -2.80
N GLY A 3 6.80 34.01 -2.17
CA GLY A 3 6.86 33.01 -1.09
C GLY A 3 7.06 31.62 -1.67
N VAL A 4 7.99 30.85 -1.11
CA VAL A 4 8.10 29.42 -1.37
C VAL A 4 7.15 28.68 -0.43
N PHE A 5 6.20 27.95 -1.00
CA PHE A 5 5.25 27.12 -0.25
C PHE A 5 5.10 25.77 -0.93
N SER A 6 4.64 24.78 -0.17
CA SER A 6 4.36 23.44 -0.68
C SER A 6 3.10 22.91 -0.02
N TRP A 7 2.33 22.15 -0.79
CA TRP A 7 1.13 21.47 -0.32
C TRP A 7 1.42 19.98 -0.28
N VAL A 8 1.11 19.33 0.84
CA VAL A 8 1.37 17.90 1.05
C VAL A 8 0.06 17.22 1.39
N LEU A 9 -0.17 16.05 0.80
CA LEU A 9 -1.32 15.21 1.11
C LEU A 9 -1.00 14.34 2.34
N LEU A 10 -1.88 14.36 3.33
CA LEU A 10 -1.73 13.51 4.52
C LEU A 10 -2.03 12.05 4.19
N ILE A 11 -1.39 11.12 4.91
CA ILE A 11 -1.67 9.68 4.76
C ILE A 11 -3.10 9.31 5.17
N SER A 12 -3.74 10.13 6.01
CA SER A 12 -5.14 9.94 6.41
C SER A 12 -6.15 10.37 5.35
N ASP A 13 -5.75 11.13 4.32
CA ASP A 13 -6.67 11.62 3.29
C ASP A 13 -7.28 10.45 2.48
N VAL A 14 -8.57 10.54 2.12
CA VAL A 14 -9.27 9.48 1.34
C VAL A 14 -8.64 9.18 -0.02
N ASN A 15 -7.88 10.12 -0.58
CA ASN A 15 -7.14 9.94 -1.83
C ASN A 15 -5.74 9.33 -1.60
N SER A 16 -5.30 9.20 -0.36
CA SER A 16 -3.99 8.67 -0.03
C SER A 16 -3.98 7.14 -0.04
N ARG A 17 -3.03 6.57 -0.77
CA ARG A 17 -2.85 5.13 -0.99
C ARG A 17 -1.35 4.83 -0.94
N ILE A 18 -0.90 4.30 0.18
CA ILE A 18 0.53 4.06 0.44
C ILE A 18 0.81 2.56 0.32
N PRO A 19 1.65 2.12 -0.64
CA PRO A 19 2.12 0.74 -0.71
C PRO A 19 2.92 0.39 0.55
N ILE A 20 2.54 -0.69 1.23
CA ILE A 20 3.13 -1.10 2.50
C ILE A 20 3.58 -2.56 2.50
N LEU A 21 4.44 -2.86 3.47
CA LEU A 21 4.89 -4.19 3.85
C LEU A 21 4.71 -4.35 5.37
N LEU A 22 4.10 -5.46 5.79
CA LEU A 22 4.05 -5.83 7.20
C LEU A 22 5.40 -6.42 7.63
N SER A 23 6.08 -5.76 8.56
CA SER A 23 7.51 -5.99 8.83
C SER A 23 7.90 -7.40 9.28
N SER A 24 7.03 -8.12 10.01
CA SER A 24 7.36 -9.43 10.60
C SER A 24 6.82 -10.60 9.80
N SER A 25 5.74 -10.38 9.07
CA SER A 25 5.03 -11.38 8.25
C SER A 25 5.32 -11.23 6.77
N SER A 26 5.93 -10.11 6.37
CA SER A 26 6.25 -9.77 4.98
C SER A 26 5.03 -9.73 4.05
N TRP A 27 3.82 -9.56 4.60
CA TRP A 27 2.64 -9.40 3.76
C TRP A 27 2.64 -8.04 3.06
N PRO A 28 2.57 -8.00 1.72
CA PRO A 28 2.37 -6.76 0.99
C PRO A 28 0.91 -6.30 1.14
N GLY A 29 0.68 -5.00 1.02
CA GLY A 29 -0.67 -4.44 1.02
C GLY A 29 -0.69 -2.94 0.77
N LEU A 30 -1.83 -2.33 1.07
CA LEU A 30 -2.05 -0.89 0.93
C LEU A 30 -2.60 -0.30 2.23
N ALA A 31 -1.99 0.78 2.70
CA ALA A 31 -2.57 1.65 3.71
C ALA A 31 -3.36 2.75 3.01
N ILE A 32 -4.67 2.81 3.26
CA ILE A 32 -5.59 3.75 2.59
C ILE A 32 -6.14 4.73 3.62
N GLY A 33 -6.03 6.03 3.35
CA GLY A 33 -6.63 7.04 4.20
C GLY A 33 -8.16 7.00 4.16
N GLN A 34 -8.78 7.41 5.26
CA GLN A 34 -10.24 7.38 5.43
C GLN A 34 -10.81 8.71 5.95
N ASN A 35 -10.01 9.79 5.93
CA ASN A 35 -10.25 11.02 6.70
C ASN A 35 -10.55 10.75 8.18
N SER A 36 -9.91 9.70 8.73
CA SER A 36 -10.09 9.22 10.10
C SER A 36 -8.74 9.12 10.81
N GLY A 37 -8.75 8.85 12.11
CA GLY A 37 -7.53 8.60 12.89
C GLY A 37 -6.83 7.28 12.56
N MET A 38 -7.46 6.40 11.78
CA MET A 38 -6.90 5.13 11.32
C MET A 38 -6.89 5.05 9.79
N LEU A 39 -5.94 4.30 9.26
CA LEU A 39 -5.87 3.93 7.84
C LEU A 39 -6.49 2.55 7.65
N SER A 40 -7.15 2.31 6.52
CA SER A 40 -7.55 0.94 6.14
C SER A 40 -6.30 0.14 5.79
N LEU A 41 -6.18 -1.08 6.30
CA LEU A 41 -5.24 -2.05 5.77
C LEU A 41 -5.99 -2.92 4.75
N SER A 42 -5.63 -2.83 3.48
CA SER A 42 -6.39 -3.45 2.38
C SER A 42 -5.47 -4.04 1.32
N PHE A 43 -6.06 -4.79 0.38
CA PHE A 43 -5.32 -5.48 -0.70
C PHE A 43 -4.23 -6.43 -0.19
N LEU A 44 -4.48 -7.06 0.96
CA LEU A 44 -3.65 -8.15 1.46
C LEU A 44 -3.92 -9.43 0.64
N PRO A 45 -2.92 -10.32 0.50
CA PRO A 45 -3.13 -11.69 0.02
C PRO A 45 -4.23 -12.41 0.80
N LEU A 46 -4.89 -13.40 0.17
CA LEU A 46 -6.05 -14.08 0.76
C LEU A 46 -5.68 -14.86 2.03
N GLU A 47 -4.49 -15.42 2.04
CA GLU A 47 -3.85 -16.18 3.10
C GLU A 47 -3.17 -15.29 4.16
N ALA A 48 -3.16 -13.97 3.97
CA ALA A 48 -2.49 -13.07 4.89
C ALA A 48 -3.14 -13.12 6.27
N VAL A 49 -2.28 -13.24 7.28
CA VAL A 49 -2.66 -13.18 8.70
C VAL A 49 -1.87 -12.04 9.36
N PRO A 50 -2.34 -10.78 9.23
CA PRO A 50 -1.74 -9.66 9.93
C PRO A 50 -1.72 -9.89 11.43
N LYS A 51 -0.62 -9.55 12.08
CA LYS A 51 -0.51 -9.67 13.52
C LYS A 51 -0.84 -8.33 14.18
N GLU A 52 -1.59 -8.37 15.28
CA GLU A 52 -1.83 -7.19 16.09
C GLU A 52 -0.51 -6.51 16.47
N ASN A 53 -0.48 -5.17 16.42
CA ASN A 53 0.66 -4.33 16.78
C ASN A 53 1.91 -4.50 15.88
N GLU A 54 1.79 -5.25 14.79
CA GLU A 54 2.86 -5.41 13.79
C GLU A 54 3.22 -4.07 13.14
N LEU A 55 4.51 -3.82 12.95
CA LEU A 55 4.99 -2.59 12.32
C LEU A 55 4.70 -2.60 10.82
N VAL A 56 4.10 -1.53 10.34
CA VAL A 56 3.76 -1.30 8.93
C VAL A 56 4.78 -0.32 8.34
N LEU A 57 5.44 -0.74 7.27
CA LEU A 57 6.50 0.01 6.60
C LEU A 57 6.09 0.33 5.16
N THR A 58 6.58 1.42 4.57
CA THR A 58 6.49 1.61 3.11
C THR A 58 7.23 0.47 2.40
N SER A 59 6.64 -0.09 1.34
CA SER A 59 7.25 -1.21 0.62
C SER A 59 8.27 -0.79 -0.43
N GLY A 60 8.26 0.48 -0.85
CA GLY A 60 9.05 0.96 -1.99
C GLY A 60 8.43 0.68 -3.36
N HIS A 61 7.30 -0.05 -3.40
CA HIS A 61 6.61 -0.37 -4.65
C HIS A 61 6.02 0.88 -5.30
N GLY A 62 6.04 0.92 -6.65
CA GLY A 62 5.61 2.09 -7.42
C GLY A 62 6.62 3.23 -7.42
N GLU A 63 7.81 3.02 -6.86
CA GLU A 63 8.97 3.88 -7.06
C GLU A 63 8.80 5.35 -6.63
N LEU A 64 7.79 5.68 -5.82
CA LEU A 64 7.56 7.04 -5.33
C LEU A 64 8.17 7.26 -3.93
N LEU A 65 7.91 6.32 -3.02
CA LEU A 65 8.43 6.33 -1.65
C LEU A 65 9.57 5.33 -1.53
N PRO A 66 10.62 5.60 -0.72
CA PRO A 66 11.60 4.57 -0.40
C PRO A 66 10.97 3.47 0.46
N ALA A 67 11.53 2.26 0.42
CA ALA A 67 11.13 1.18 1.32
C ALA A 67 11.60 1.47 2.76
N GLY A 68 10.85 0.98 3.75
CA GLY A 68 11.27 0.96 5.16
C GLY A 68 10.89 2.18 6.00
N LEU A 69 10.09 3.13 5.48
CA LEU A 69 9.57 4.23 6.31
C LEU A 69 8.41 3.74 7.17
N PRO A 70 8.39 4.03 8.49
CA PRO A 70 7.29 3.63 9.37
C PRO A 70 6.01 4.41 9.03
N VAL A 71 4.97 3.66 8.68
CA VAL A 71 3.61 4.19 8.45
C VAL A 71 2.82 4.14 9.76
N GLY A 72 2.95 3.06 10.52
CA GLY A 72 2.13 2.83 11.70
C GLY A 72 2.18 1.40 12.20
N ARG A 73 1.13 0.99 12.93
CA ARG A 73 0.99 -0.38 13.45
C ARG A 73 -0.37 -0.98 13.13
N VAL A 74 -0.41 -2.29 12.91
CA VAL A 74 -1.64 -3.03 12.66
C VAL A 74 -2.53 -3.00 13.90
N VAL A 75 -3.81 -2.70 13.69
CA VAL A 75 -4.88 -2.79 14.70
C VAL A 75 -6.01 -3.65 14.14
N THR A 76 -6.45 -4.64 14.91
CA THR A 76 -7.53 -5.54 14.51
C THR A 76 -8.89 -4.88 14.74
N GLY A 77 -9.71 -4.86 13.69
CA GLY A 77 -11.08 -4.36 13.74
C GLY A 77 -12.08 -5.44 14.15
N ARG A 78 -13.37 -5.14 13.95
CA ARG A 78 -14.42 -6.17 14.03
C ARG A 78 -14.41 -7.04 12.78
N GLY A 79 -14.63 -8.34 12.97
CA GLY A 79 -14.67 -9.32 11.87
C GLY A 79 -13.29 -9.55 11.26
N ARG A 80 -13.18 -9.48 9.93
CA ARG A 80 -11.93 -9.69 9.18
C ARG A 80 -11.29 -8.37 8.71
N SER A 81 -11.59 -7.27 9.39
CA SER A 81 -11.09 -5.93 9.04
C SER A 81 -9.81 -5.63 9.82
N PHE A 82 -8.82 -5.06 9.14
CA PHE A 82 -7.59 -4.59 9.76
C PHE A 82 -7.38 -3.12 9.44
N TYR A 83 -6.76 -2.42 10.37
CA TYR A 83 -6.44 -1.01 10.27
C TYR A 83 -4.96 -0.78 10.53
N VAL A 84 -4.49 0.41 10.19
CA VAL A 84 -3.17 0.90 10.60
C VAL A 84 -3.40 2.14 11.46
N GLU A 85 -2.97 2.07 12.72
CA GLU A 85 -2.80 3.25 13.56
C GLU A 85 -1.54 4.00 13.10
N PRO A 86 -1.63 5.25 12.64
CA PRO A 86 -0.48 6.02 12.19
C PRO A 86 0.62 6.12 13.25
N ALA A 87 1.89 6.10 12.84
CA ALA A 87 3.04 6.20 13.74
C ALA A 87 3.14 7.56 14.47
N VAL A 88 2.39 8.56 14.02
CA VAL A 88 2.38 9.93 14.54
C VAL A 88 0.94 10.45 14.61
N ASP A 89 0.62 11.33 15.57
CA ASP A 89 -0.67 12.03 15.58
C ASP A 89 -0.68 13.12 14.50
N LEU A 90 -1.33 12.81 13.38
CA LEU A 90 -1.41 13.68 12.20
C LEU A 90 -2.11 15.02 12.45
N ARG A 91 -2.81 15.19 13.58
CA ARG A 91 -3.53 16.42 13.93
C ARG A 91 -2.62 17.46 14.59
N THR A 92 -1.43 17.08 15.04
CA THR A 92 -0.55 17.92 15.87
C THR A 92 0.85 18.12 15.26
N ILE A 93 0.96 18.02 13.92
CA ILE A 93 2.23 18.14 13.19
C ILE A 93 2.78 19.56 13.27
N SER A 94 4.01 19.70 13.76
CA SER A 94 4.73 21.00 13.82
C SER A 94 5.81 21.14 12.75
N PHE A 95 6.50 20.03 12.43
CA PHE A 95 7.60 20.01 11.47
C PHE A 95 7.47 18.79 10.56
N VAL A 96 7.90 18.95 9.32
CA VAL A 96 7.96 17.87 8.32
C VAL A 96 9.34 17.84 7.67
N SER A 97 9.77 16.66 7.25
CA SER A 97 10.96 16.48 6.45
C SER A 97 10.55 16.06 5.04
N ILE A 98 11.10 16.73 4.03
CA ILE A 98 10.89 16.38 2.63
C ILE A 98 12.04 15.49 2.20
N LEU A 99 11.72 14.25 1.84
CA LEU A 99 12.67 13.32 1.24
C LEU A 99 12.72 13.58 -0.26
N ILE A 100 13.89 13.99 -0.75
CA ILE A 100 14.12 14.27 -2.18
C ILE A 100 14.97 13.13 -2.73
N ARG A 101 14.57 12.59 -3.88
CA ARG A 101 15.40 11.67 -4.65
C ARG A 101 16.42 12.45 -5.49
N PRO A 102 17.72 12.12 -5.43
CA PRO A 102 18.71 12.67 -6.36
C PRO A 102 18.39 12.25 -7.80
N GLU A 103 18.49 13.18 -8.76
CA GLU A 103 18.30 12.82 -10.17
C GLU A 103 19.32 11.77 -10.61
N GLY A 104 18.87 10.77 -11.38
CA GLY A 104 19.72 9.70 -11.90
C GLY A 104 19.93 8.50 -10.98
N SER A 105 19.35 8.48 -9.77
CA SER A 105 19.30 7.24 -8.97
C SER A 105 18.27 6.28 -9.60
N GLN A 106 18.74 5.41 -10.49
CA GLN A 106 17.97 4.26 -10.96
C GLN A 106 17.76 3.32 -9.78
N PHE A 107 16.53 2.87 -9.58
CA PHE A 107 16.26 1.79 -8.65
C PHE A 107 16.92 0.51 -9.20
N ASP A 108 17.78 -0.15 -8.43
CA ASP A 108 18.22 -1.54 -8.68
C ASP A 108 17.06 -2.56 -8.50
N SER A 109 15.80 -2.10 -8.49
CA SER A 109 14.66 -2.79 -7.88
C SER A 109 13.97 -3.82 -8.75
N VAL A 110 14.32 -3.98 -10.03
CA VAL A 110 13.60 -4.96 -10.86
C VAL A 110 13.99 -6.39 -10.48
N SER A 111 15.28 -6.64 -10.18
CA SER A 111 15.77 -7.99 -9.88
C SER A 111 15.32 -8.52 -8.52
N VAL A 112 15.22 -7.64 -7.53
CA VAL A 112 14.90 -8.02 -6.15
C VAL A 112 13.40 -8.27 -5.97
N LEU A 113 12.54 -7.56 -6.70
CA LEU A 113 11.09 -7.75 -6.61
C LEU A 113 10.63 -9.05 -7.30
N GLU A 114 11.33 -9.51 -8.35
CA GLU A 114 11.07 -10.82 -8.96
C GLU A 114 11.31 -11.99 -8.00
N GLU A 115 12.14 -11.80 -6.97
CA GLU A 115 12.43 -12.82 -5.95
C GLU A 115 11.34 -12.93 -4.88
N PHE A 116 10.56 -11.86 -4.65
CA PHE A 116 9.58 -11.79 -3.55
C PHE A 116 8.11 -11.87 -4.01
N PHE A 117 7.84 -11.81 -5.31
CA PHE A 117 6.49 -11.95 -5.85
C PHE A 117 6.37 -13.19 -6.72
N THR A 118 5.22 -13.86 -6.61
CA THR A 118 4.82 -14.87 -7.60
C THR A 118 4.82 -14.19 -8.97
N PRO A 119 5.60 -14.67 -9.96
CA PRO A 119 5.59 -14.09 -11.29
C PRO A 119 4.16 -14.08 -11.82
N LEU A 120 3.80 -13.03 -12.56
CA LEU A 120 2.51 -12.99 -13.21
C LEU A 120 2.37 -14.29 -14.03
N PRO A 121 1.28 -15.05 -13.86
CA PRO A 121 1.05 -16.21 -14.70
C PRO A 121 1.08 -15.74 -16.15
N GLU A 122 1.81 -16.47 -17.00
CA GLU A 122 1.85 -16.17 -18.42
C GLU A 122 0.40 -16.06 -18.93
N ARG A 123 0.12 -14.99 -19.69
CA ARG A 123 -1.17 -14.79 -20.33
C ARG A 123 -1.36 -15.93 -21.34
N ASP A 124 -2.04 -16.97 -20.91
CA ASP A 124 -2.51 -18.03 -21.77
C ASP A 124 -3.77 -17.55 -22.50
N GLU A 125 -3.58 -16.89 -23.64
CA GLU A 125 -4.65 -16.45 -24.55
C GLU A 125 -5.48 -17.65 -25.09
N SER A 126 -5.08 -18.91 -24.82
CA SER A 126 -5.86 -20.09 -25.20
C SER A 126 -7.03 -20.38 -24.25
N ARG A 127 -7.12 -19.71 -23.09
CA ARG A 127 -8.28 -19.77 -22.19
C ARG A 127 -9.18 -18.54 -22.32
N LEU A 128 -9.57 -18.23 -23.56
CA LEU A 128 -10.80 -17.49 -23.80
C LEU A 128 -11.96 -18.35 -23.29
N LEU A 129 -12.79 -17.78 -22.42
CA LEU A 129 -13.91 -18.45 -21.77
C LEU A 129 -14.92 -18.95 -22.83
N GLU A 130 -14.82 -20.21 -23.26
CA GLU A 130 -15.76 -20.85 -24.21
C GLU A 130 -17.18 -21.05 -23.64
N GLY A 131 -17.48 -20.59 -22.42
CA GLY A 131 -18.61 -21.10 -21.65
C GLY A 131 -19.78 -20.15 -21.35
N PHE A 132 -19.80 -18.90 -21.81
CA PHE A 132 -20.92 -17.99 -21.52
C PHE A 132 -21.54 -17.42 -22.80
N SER A 133 -22.46 -18.19 -23.37
CA SER A 133 -23.38 -17.71 -24.39
C SER A 133 -24.54 -16.97 -23.72
N THR A 134 -24.77 -15.71 -24.11
CA THR A 134 -25.90 -14.87 -23.64
C THR A 134 -27.28 -15.44 -24.00
N LYS A 135 -27.34 -16.58 -24.71
CA LYS A 135 -28.60 -17.25 -25.07
C LYS A 135 -29.20 -18.09 -23.94
N ASP A 136 -28.42 -18.43 -22.90
CA ASP A 136 -28.89 -19.30 -21.80
C ASP A 136 -29.53 -18.53 -20.62
N VAL A 137 -29.67 -17.20 -20.72
CA VAL A 137 -30.17 -16.34 -19.62
C VAL A 137 -31.60 -15.80 -19.90
N LEU A 138 -32.24 -16.17 -21.01
CA LEU A 138 -33.63 -15.81 -21.27
C LEU A 138 -34.46 -17.05 -21.64
N GLN A 139 -34.81 -17.84 -20.64
CA GLN A 139 -36.03 -18.64 -20.58
C GLN A 139 -36.65 -18.56 -19.18
#